data_AF-A0A537RNT7-F1
#
_entry.id   AF-A0A537RNT7-F1
#
_cell.length_a   1.000
_cell.length_b   1.000
_cell.length_c   1.000
_cell.angle_alpha   90.00
_cell.angle_beta   90.00
_cell.angle_gamma   90.00
#
_symmetry.space_group_name_H-M   'P 1'
#
loop_
_entity.id
_entity.type
_entity.pdbx_description
1 polymer ?
#
loop_
_entity_poly.entity_id
_entity_poly.type
_entity_poly.pdbx_seq_one_letter_code
_entity_poly.pdbx_strand_id
1 'polypeptide(L)'
;MSKLAWIGFFAILTAAPASAQTAIPDLRGTWKGNSESIILGAGNPHHAAAPSDQPRLNSVAFTVTIDKQDGRRFSGTFSSSRGNDKFVAVISRNNTILLVDDDGYTVGTILAPNRMEWCYMHLSQAAVVALSVRQASGPGPSKGPMEVRVGAPWSMKMGTTRSPWRYDAAIRHVLQSANLRRPAILHYASSAAVSPISQGGPVTPR
;
A
#
# COMPACT_ATOMS: atom_id res chain seq x y z
N MET A 1 0.60 20.84 -73.76
CA MET A 1 0.47 19.63 -72.92
C MET A 1 1.85 19.29 -72.36
N SER A 2 2.08 19.50 -71.06
CA SER A 2 3.14 18.79 -70.32
C SER A 2 2.78 18.82 -68.84
N LYS A 3 2.76 17.63 -68.24
CA LYS A 3 2.28 17.33 -66.89
C LYS A 3 3.47 17.40 -65.94
N LEU A 4 3.41 18.24 -64.92
CA LEU A 4 4.31 18.15 -63.76
C LEU A 4 3.43 17.99 -62.52
N ALA A 5 3.16 16.73 -62.21
CA ALA A 5 2.47 16.31 -61.00
C ALA A 5 3.47 16.39 -59.84
N TRP A 6 3.22 17.28 -58.89
CA TRP A 6 3.97 17.35 -57.64
C TRP A 6 3.26 16.46 -56.62
N ILE A 7 3.81 15.26 -56.38
CA ILE A 7 3.34 14.39 -55.30
C ILE A 7 4.11 14.81 -54.04
N GLY A 8 3.46 15.62 -53.19
CA GLY A 8 3.92 15.88 -51.84
C GLY A 8 3.61 14.67 -50.94
N PHE A 9 4.64 13.96 -50.50
CA PHE A 9 4.52 12.87 -49.53
C PHE A 9 4.31 13.47 -48.14
N PHE A 10 3.06 13.51 -47.66
CA PHE A 10 2.73 13.97 -46.31
C PHE A 10 2.97 12.82 -45.32
N ALA A 11 4.13 12.79 -44.67
CA ALA A 11 4.41 11.87 -43.58
C ALA A 11 3.65 12.33 -42.33
N ILE A 12 2.50 11.72 -42.03
CA ILE A 12 1.78 11.93 -40.78
C ILE A 12 2.54 11.18 -39.67
N LEU A 13 3.43 11.89 -38.98
CA LEU A 13 4.08 11.40 -37.78
C LEU A 13 3.03 11.37 -36.65
N THR A 14 2.44 10.20 -36.41
CA THR A 14 1.56 9.99 -35.25
C THR A 14 2.43 10.02 -33.99
N ALA A 15 2.52 11.18 -33.35
CA ALA A 15 3.09 11.29 -32.02
C ALA A 15 2.20 10.50 -31.06
N ALA A 16 2.56 9.24 -30.79
CA ALA A 16 1.97 8.50 -29.68
C ALA A 16 2.17 9.34 -28.42
N PRO A 17 1.12 9.57 -27.59
CA PRO A 17 1.31 10.27 -26.35
C PRO A 17 2.31 9.47 -25.51
N ALA A 18 3.50 10.04 -25.32
CA ALA A 18 4.42 9.56 -24.32
C ALA A 18 3.69 9.74 -22.98
N SER A 19 3.23 8.64 -22.37
CA SER A 19 2.79 8.66 -20.99
C SER A 19 3.97 9.14 -20.18
N ALA A 20 3.95 10.42 -19.78
CA ALA A 20 4.96 10.97 -18.91
C ALA A 20 4.93 10.13 -17.65
N GLN A 21 5.94 9.27 -17.47
CA GLN A 21 6.11 8.50 -16.26
C GLN A 21 6.21 9.53 -15.14
N THR A 22 5.13 9.67 -14.36
CA THR A 22 5.05 10.68 -13.31
C THR A 22 6.25 10.48 -12.40
N ALA A 23 7.11 11.50 -12.32
CA ALA A 23 8.28 11.46 -11.47
C ALA A 23 7.84 11.02 -10.07
N ILE A 24 8.57 10.09 -9.46
CA ILE A 24 8.23 9.61 -8.12
C ILE A 24 8.40 10.79 -7.17
N PRO A 25 7.35 11.22 -6.46
CA PRO A 25 7.44 12.39 -5.59
C PRO A 25 8.41 12.13 -4.45
N ASP A 26 9.26 13.11 -4.14
CA ASP A 26 10.10 13.09 -2.95
C ASP A 26 9.26 13.48 -1.74
N LEU A 27 9.10 12.52 -0.81
CA LEU A 27 8.30 12.66 0.41
C LEU A 27 9.15 12.96 1.64
N ARG A 28 10.48 13.05 1.50
CA ARG A 28 11.39 13.28 2.64
C ARG A 28 11.04 14.58 3.36
N GLY A 29 11.20 14.54 4.68
CA GLY A 29 10.97 15.67 5.59
C GLY A 29 9.93 15.38 6.67
N THR A 30 9.44 16.45 7.30
CA THR A 30 8.57 16.38 8.48
C THR A 30 7.13 16.73 8.12
N TRP A 31 6.23 15.82 8.43
CA TRP A 31 4.80 15.90 8.18
C TRP A 31 4.07 15.97 9.51
N LYS A 32 3.10 16.87 9.64
CA LYS A 32 2.29 17.03 10.86
C LYS A 32 0.82 16.84 10.55
N GLY A 33 0.09 16.24 11.47
CA GLY A 33 -1.35 16.06 11.34
C GLY A 33 -2.03 15.79 12.68
N ASN A 34 -3.35 15.84 12.66
CA ASN A 34 -4.20 15.38 13.74
C ASN A 34 -4.95 14.15 13.29
N SER A 35 -5.03 13.19 14.19
CA SER A 35 -5.61 11.88 13.96
C SER A 35 -7.11 11.88 14.33
N GLU A 36 -7.93 11.10 13.64
CA GLU A 36 -9.32 10.76 14.01
C GLU A 36 -9.42 9.24 14.18
N SER A 37 -9.34 8.76 15.42
CA SER A 37 -9.28 7.32 15.74
C SER A 37 -10.55 6.81 16.39
N ILE A 38 -10.85 5.54 16.13
CA ILE A 38 -11.82 4.73 16.84
C ILE A 38 -11.13 3.49 17.40
N ILE A 39 -11.37 3.22 18.68
CA ILE A 39 -10.65 2.20 19.45
C ILE A 39 -11.65 1.30 20.16
N LEU A 40 -11.47 -0.01 20.03
CA LEU A 40 -12.12 -1.04 20.84
C LEU A 40 -11.04 -1.77 21.67
N GLY A 41 -11.33 -2.07 22.94
CA GLY A 41 -10.34 -2.67 23.85
C GLY A 41 -9.40 -1.64 24.48
N ALA A 42 -8.12 -2.02 24.66
CA ALA A 42 -7.11 -1.23 25.37
C ALA A 42 -6.38 -0.17 24.52
N GLY A 43 -6.59 -0.18 23.19
CA GLY A 43 -5.86 0.67 22.25
C GLY A 43 -4.42 0.19 21.99
N ASN A 44 -3.59 1.09 21.45
CA ASN A 44 -2.16 0.86 21.19
C ASN A 44 -1.28 1.94 21.85
N PRO A 45 0.07 1.89 21.79
CA PRO A 45 0.94 2.88 22.46
C PRO A 45 0.62 4.34 22.12
N HIS A 46 0.23 4.63 20.87
CA HIS A 46 -0.14 5.96 20.42
C HIS A 46 -1.57 6.38 20.81
N HIS A 47 -2.46 5.39 20.99
CA HIS A 47 -3.88 5.56 21.27
C HIS A 47 -4.32 4.84 22.56
N ALA A 48 -3.45 4.84 23.58
CA ALA A 48 -3.70 4.09 24.80
C ALA A 48 -5.00 4.56 25.49
N ALA A 49 -5.87 3.61 25.82
CA ALA A 49 -7.15 3.86 26.46
C ALA A 49 -7.41 2.81 27.56
N ALA A 50 -8.22 3.15 28.55
CA ALA A 50 -8.70 2.17 29.51
C ALA A 50 -9.48 1.07 28.75
N PRO A 51 -9.26 -0.23 29.00
CA PRO A 51 -10.00 -1.30 28.32
C PRO A 51 -11.51 -1.11 28.43
N SER A 52 -12.24 -1.33 27.34
CA SER A 52 -13.70 -1.47 27.36
C SER A 52 -14.23 -2.08 26.08
N ASP A 53 -15.45 -2.60 26.23
CA ASP A 53 -16.20 -3.30 25.19
C ASP A 53 -16.99 -2.35 24.28
N GLN A 54 -16.86 -1.03 24.48
CA GLN A 54 -17.50 -0.02 23.65
C GLN A 54 -16.47 0.72 22.79
N PRO A 55 -16.76 0.96 21.49
CA PRO A 55 -15.91 1.78 20.64
C PRO A 55 -15.78 3.21 21.18
N ARG A 56 -14.57 3.75 21.16
CA ARG A 56 -14.28 5.11 21.65
C ARG A 56 -13.54 5.93 20.61
N LEU A 57 -14.00 7.17 20.48
CA LEU A 57 -13.40 8.15 19.60
C LEU A 57 -12.26 8.87 20.33
N ASN A 58 -11.14 9.05 19.65
CA ASN A 58 -9.97 9.72 20.18
C ASN A 58 -9.22 10.45 19.06
N SER A 59 -8.56 11.56 19.40
CA SER A 59 -7.75 12.34 18.46
C SER A 59 -6.41 12.67 19.08
N VAL A 60 -5.35 12.40 18.34
CA VAL A 60 -3.96 12.59 18.77
C VAL A 60 -3.22 13.39 17.71
N ALA A 61 -2.47 14.40 18.13
CA ALA A 61 -1.52 15.07 17.26
C ALA A 61 -0.33 14.15 17.00
N PHE A 62 0.11 14.06 15.75
CA PHE A 62 1.25 13.23 15.37
C PHE A 62 2.21 13.98 14.45
N THR A 63 3.43 13.46 14.38
CA THR A 63 4.48 13.89 13.47
C THR A 63 5.04 12.66 12.76
N VAL A 64 5.16 12.72 11.45
CA VAL A 64 5.86 11.72 10.63
C VAL A 64 7.13 12.36 10.09
N THR A 65 8.27 11.72 10.30
CA THR A 65 9.54 12.12 9.68
C THR A 65 9.97 11.06 8.69
N ILE A 66 10.07 11.41 7.41
CA ILE A 66 10.59 10.55 6.36
C ILE A 66 12.06 10.94 6.13
N ASP A 67 12.98 10.07 6.56
CA ASP A 67 14.43 10.33 6.55
C ASP A 67 15.14 9.72 5.33
N LYS A 68 14.63 8.62 4.80
CA LYS A 68 15.22 7.92 3.64
C LYS A 68 14.17 7.67 2.57
N GLN A 69 14.53 7.95 1.33
CA GLN A 69 13.74 7.57 0.17
C GLN A 69 14.66 7.19 -1.00
N ASP A 70 14.43 6.00 -1.55
CA ASP A 70 15.06 5.47 -2.76
C ASP A 70 13.97 5.08 -3.76
N GLY A 71 13.68 6.01 -4.66
CA GLY A 71 12.57 5.92 -5.60
C GLY A 71 11.24 5.74 -4.87
N ARG A 72 10.58 4.59 -5.08
CA ARG A 72 9.28 4.26 -4.49
C ARG A 72 9.36 3.68 -3.08
N ARG A 73 10.55 3.47 -2.52
CA ARG A 73 10.74 2.88 -1.19
C ARG A 73 11.22 3.96 -0.24
N PHE A 74 10.63 4.04 0.94
CA PHE A 74 11.05 5.02 1.95
C PHE A 74 10.87 4.45 3.36
N SER A 75 11.54 5.07 4.32
CA SER A 75 11.43 4.75 5.74
C SER A 75 11.33 6.02 6.56
N GLY A 76 10.89 5.88 7.80
CA GLY A 76 10.73 7.01 8.68
C GLY A 76 10.41 6.65 10.11
N THR A 77 9.97 7.67 10.83
CA THR A 77 9.50 7.57 12.22
C THR A 77 8.14 8.24 12.31
N PHE A 78 7.17 7.54 12.88
CA PHE A 78 5.92 8.09 13.35
C PHE A 78 6.07 8.46 14.83
N SER A 79 5.58 9.62 15.24
CA SER A 79 5.75 10.18 16.58
C SER A 79 4.43 10.74 17.08
N SER A 80 4.08 10.45 18.33
CA SER A 80 3.03 11.16 19.07
C SER A 80 3.56 11.62 20.43
N SER A 81 2.72 12.26 21.25
CA SER A 81 3.09 12.60 22.63
C SER A 81 3.41 11.36 23.50
N ARG A 82 3.06 10.16 23.04
CA ARG A 82 3.17 8.91 23.80
C ARG A 82 4.33 8.01 23.38
N GLY A 83 4.89 8.19 22.19
CA GLY A 83 5.90 7.26 21.69
C GLY A 83 6.35 7.57 20.27
N ASN A 84 7.29 6.76 19.80
CA ASN A 84 7.85 6.82 18.45
C ASN A 84 7.97 5.41 17.88
N ASP A 85 7.44 5.21 16.68
CA ASP A 85 7.47 3.95 15.97
C ASP A 85 8.23 4.12 14.65
N LYS A 86 9.07 3.14 14.32
CA LYS A 86 9.76 3.09 13.03
C LYS A 86 8.88 2.42 12.00
N PHE A 87 8.95 2.90 10.76
CA PHE A 87 8.19 2.29 9.67
C PHE A 87 9.02 2.14 8.40
N VAL A 88 8.55 1.22 7.57
CA VAL A 88 8.97 1.07 6.17
C VAL A 88 7.75 1.20 5.26
N ALA A 89 7.95 1.77 4.08
CA ALA A 89 6.84 2.06 3.18
C ALA A 89 7.22 1.99 1.70
N VAL A 90 6.20 1.78 0.87
CA VAL A 90 6.30 1.80 -0.59
C VAL A 90 5.20 2.66 -1.23
N ILE A 91 5.54 3.34 -2.33
CA ILE A 91 4.62 4.08 -3.19
C ILE A 91 4.27 3.21 -4.40
N SER A 92 3.05 2.69 -4.42
CA SER A 92 2.49 1.94 -5.54
C SER A 92 2.35 2.81 -6.82
N ARG A 93 2.08 2.18 -7.97
CA ARG A 93 2.02 2.89 -9.27
C ARG A 93 0.86 3.89 -9.39
N ASN A 94 -0.19 3.74 -8.59
CA ASN A 94 -1.35 4.64 -8.53
C ASN A 94 -1.24 5.66 -7.37
N ASN A 95 -0.03 5.91 -6.85
CA ASN A 95 0.24 6.86 -5.76
C ASN A 95 -0.40 6.51 -4.40
N THR A 96 -0.81 5.25 -4.20
CA THR A 96 -1.13 4.72 -2.87
C THR A 96 0.16 4.40 -2.13
N ILE A 97 0.26 4.86 -0.89
CA ILE A 97 1.32 4.53 0.06
C ILE A 97 0.89 3.29 0.84
N LEU A 98 1.77 2.31 0.94
CA LEU A 98 1.60 1.13 1.79
C LEU A 98 2.73 1.14 2.80
N LEU A 99 2.39 1.24 4.08
CA LEU A 99 3.34 1.38 5.18
C LEU A 99 3.07 0.32 6.24
N VAL A 100 4.14 -0.18 6.84
CA VAL A 100 4.11 -1.17 7.92
C VAL A 100 5.09 -0.72 9.02
N ASP A 101 4.66 -0.86 10.25
CA ASP A 101 5.44 -0.70 11.49
C ASP A 101 5.29 -1.98 12.34
N ASP A 102 5.65 -1.90 13.63
CA ASP A 102 5.72 -3.07 14.51
C ASP A 102 4.34 -3.58 14.96
N ASP A 103 3.31 -2.73 14.94
CA ASP A 103 1.98 -3.08 15.47
C ASP A 103 0.87 -3.01 14.42
N GLY A 104 1.05 -2.31 13.30
CA GLY A 104 -0.01 -2.15 12.33
C GLY A 104 0.45 -1.90 10.90
N TYR A 105 -0.52 -1.49 10.11
CA TYR A 105 -0.32 -1.13 8.72
C TYR A 105 -1.11 0.12 8.39
N THR A 106 -0.56 0.93 7.51
CA THR A 106 -1.15 2.18 7.05
C THR A 106 -1.29 2.17 5.54
N VAL A 107 -2.47 2.53 5.06
CA VAL A 107 -2.71 2.87 3.65
C VAL A 107 -2.82 4.39 3.55
N GLY A 108 -1.99 5.00 2.71
CA GLY A 108 -2.03 6.43 2.47
C GLY A 108 -2.27 6.78 1.01
N THR A 109 -2.70 8.01 0.75
CA THR A 109 -2.85 8.57 -0.59
C THR A 109 -2.15 9.92 -0.67
N ILE A 110 -1.36 10.12 -1.73
CA ILE A 110 -0.75 11.41 -2.02
C ILE A 110 -1.80 12.30 -2.68
N LEU A 111 -2.24 13.35 -1.99
CA LEU A 111 -3.30 14.25 -2.44
C LEU A 111 -2.75 15.47 -3.18
N ALA A 112 -1.59 15.98 -2.74
CA ALA A 112 -0.84 17.08 -3.35
C ALA A 112 0.65 17.00 -2.91
N PRO A 113 1.57 17.78 -3.49
CA PRO A 113 3.01 17.72 -3.13
C PRO A 113 3.30 17.86 -1.63
N ASN A 114 2.48 18.60 -0.89
CA ASN A 114 2.62 18.83 0.55
C ASN A 114 1.40 18.32 1.34
N ARG A 115 0.59 17.42 0.76
CA ARG A 115 -0.65 16.92 1.37
C ARG A 115 -0.82 15.44 1.14
N MET A 116 -0.99 14.68 2.22
CA MET A 116 -1.29 13.24 2.18
C MET A 116 -2.42 12.90 3.15
N GLU A 117 -3.20 11.87 2.82
CA GLU A 117 -4.13 11.21 3.75
C GLU A 117 -3.56 9.85 4.15
N TRP A 118 -3.72 9.47 5.42
CA TRP A 118 -3.19 8.25 6.00
C TRP A 118 -4.31 7.54 6.77
N CYS A 119 -4.48 6.24 6.53
CA CYS A 119 -5.44 5.38 7.21
C CYS A 119 -4.71 4.23 7.88
N TYR A 120 -4.61 4.26 9.21
CA TYR A 120 -3.90 3.27 10.01
C TYR A 120 -4.88 2.24 10.58
N MET A 121 -4.43 0.98 10.62
CA MET A 121 -5.22 -0.17 11.00
C MET A 121 -4.35 -1.09 11.87
N HIS A 122 -4.89 -1.45 13.04
CA HIS A 122 -4.25 -2.37 13.97
C HIS A 122 -5.25 -3.34 14.57
N LEU A 123 -4.81 -4.59 14.67
CA LEU A 123 -5.55 -5.68 15.28
C LEU A 123 -4.60 -6.49 16.16
N SER A 124 -4.95 -6.62 17.43
CA SER A 124 -4.30 -7.51 18.39
C SER A 124 -5.36 -8.24 19.22
N GLN A 125 -4.91 -9.11 20.13
CA GLN A 125 -5.81 -9.73 21.11
C GLN A 125 -6.43 -8.70 22.07
N ALA A 126 -5.76 -7.57 22.29
CA ALA A 126 -6.16 -6.57 23.27
C ALA A 126 -6.89 -5.37 22.67
N ALA A 127 -6.76 -5.15 21.36
CA ALA A 127 -7.29 -3.94 20.73
C ALA A 127 -7.62 -4.11 19.25
N VAL A 128 -8.64 -3.36 18.82
CA VAL A 128 -8.93 -3.05 17.41
C VAL A 128 -8.87 -1.54 17.27
N VAL A 129 -8.01 -1.05 16.38
CA VAL A 129 -7.83 0.40 16.15
C VAL A 129 -7.94 0.69 14.67
N ALA A 130 -8.76 1.67 14.33
CA ALA A 130 -8.75 2.30 13.02
C ALA A 130 -8.56 3.81 13.21
N LEU A 131 -7.78 4.40 12.32
CA LEU A 131 -7.43 5.81 12.34
C LEU A 131 -7.46 6.38 10.94
N SER A 132 -7.96 7.59 10.79
CA SER A 132 -7.71 8.41 9.60
C SER A 132 -6.99 9.71 9.96
N VAL A 133 -6.24 10.21 9.00
CA VAL A 133 -5.69 11.56 9.02
C VAL A 133 -6.18 12.26 7.78
N ARG A 134 -7.09 13.22 7.95
CA ARG A 134 -7.66 13.95 6.82
C ARG A 134 -6.57 14.60 5.97
N GLN A 135 -5.56 15.24 6.59
CA GLN A 135 -4.48 15.96 5.87
C GLN A 135 -3.19 16.05 6.71
N ALA A 136 -2.21 15.21 6.43
CA ALA A 136 -0.83 15.44 6.88
C ALA A 136 -0.21 16.54 6.00
N SER A 137 0.26 17.61 6.64
CA SER A 137 0.90 18.74 5.98
C SER A 137 2.41 18.53 6.02
N GLY A 138 3.02 18.43 4.84
CA GLY A 138 4.45 18.16 4.69
C GLY A 138 5.31 19.42 4.68
N PRO A 139 6.64 19.25 4.51
CA PRO A 139 7.48 20.38 4.14
C PRO A 139 6.90 21.05 2.88
N GLY A 140 6.86 22.38 2.86
CA GLY A 140 6.44 23.13 1.68
C GLY A 140 7.26 22.71 0.45
N PRO A 141 6.79 22.98 -0.78
CA PRO A 141 7.56 22.66 -1.98
C PRO A 141 8.96 23.25 -1.81
N SER A 142 9.99 22.40 -1.95
CA SER A 142 11.37 22.84 -1.88
C SER A 142 11.52 24.07 -2.79
N LYS A 143 12.02 25.20 -2.28
CA LYS A 143 12.29 26.42 -3.06
C LYS A 143 13.45 26.24 -4.07
N GLY A 144 13.62 25.05 -4.64
CA GLY A 144 14.42 24.84 -5.83
C GLY A 144 13.50 24.92 -7.05
N PRO A 145 13.97 25.37 -8.22
CA PRO A 145 13.20 25.21 -9.43
C PRO A 145 12.83 23.74 -9.54
N MET A 146 11.57 23.47 -9.89
CA MET A 146 11.12 22.15 -10.32
C MET A 146 11.89 21.83 -11.60
N GLU A 147 13.14 21.39 -11.46
CA GLU A 147 13.92 20.80 -12.55
C GLU A 147 13.24 19.46 -12.81
N VAL A 148 12.17 19.51 -13.60
CA VAL A 148 11.82 18.41 -14.47
C VAL A 148 13.08 18.18 -15.30
N ARG A 149 13.96 17.29 -14.83
CA ARG A 149 15.03 16.76 -15.66
C ARG A 149 14.35 16.00 -16.79
N VAL A 150 14.04 16.71 -17.86
CA VAL A 150 13.97 16.15 -19.21
C VAL A 150 15.42 15.82 -19.57
N GLY A 151 15.98 14.81 -18.91
CA GLY A 151 17.23 14.19 -19.31
C GLY A 151 16.88 13.15 -20.36
N ALA A 152 17.48 13.28 -21.55
CA ALA A 152 17.49 12.25 -22.59
C ALA A 152 17.72 10.84 -21.99
N PRO A 153 17.21 9.76 -22.63
CA PRO A 153 17.34 8.41 -22.08
C PRO A 153 18.82 8.10 -21.85
N TRP A 154 19.21 7.96 -20.59
CA TRP A 154 20.59 7.64 -20.25
C TRP A 154 20.93 6.27 -20.84
N SER A 155 21.99 6.24 -21.64
CA SER A 155 22.65 5.02 -22.09
C SER A 155 22.97 4.15 -20.86
N MET A 156 22.29 3.00 -20.77
CA MET A 156 22.52 1.99 -19.73
C MET A 156 23.95 1.43 -19.88
N LYS A 157 24.88 1.94 -19.07
CA LYS A 157 26.17 1.26 -18.84
C LYS A 157 25.97 0.28 -17.70
N MET A 158 25.91 -1.01 -18.03
CA MET A 158 25.89 -2.13 -17.07
C MET A 158 27.14 -2.09 -16.19
N GLY A 159 27.02 -1.51 -15.00
CA GLY A 159 28.01 -1.57 -13.93
C GLY A 159 27.54 -2.56 -12.86
N THR A 160 28.27 -3.66 -12.71
CA THR A 160 28.00 -4.71 -11.72
C THR A 160 28.33 -4.22 -10.31
N THR A 161 27.39 -3.56 -9.64
CA THR A 161 27.50 -3.25 -8.21
C THR A 161 26.45 -4.07 -7.45
N ARG A 162 26.90 -5.05 -6.66
CA ARG A 162 26.05 -5.82 -5.74
C ARG A 162 25.44 -4.87 -4.71
N SER A 163 24.13 -4.69 -4.74
CA SER A 163 23.38 -4.14 -3.62
C SER A 163 23.38 -5.15 -2.44
N PRO A 164 23.43 -4.71 -1.17
CA PRO A 164 23.41 -5.61 -0.01
C PRO A 164 22.05 -6.31 0.20
N TRP A 165 20.99 -5.84 -0.46
CA TRP A 165 19.63 -6.32 -0.31
C TRP A 165 19.38 -7.48 -1.28
N ARG A 166 19.56 -8.71 -0.79
CA ARG A 166 19.31 -9.95 -1.51
C ARG A 166 17.80 -10.15 -1.72
N TYR A 167 17.29 -9.79 -2.91
CA TYR A 167 15.94 -10.19 -3.35
C TYR A 167 15.92 -11.09 -4.60
N ASP A 168 17.06 -11.67 -4.99
CA ASP A 168 17.17 -12.45 -6.25
C ASP A 168 17.33 -13.97 -6.09
N ALA A 169 17.12 -14.54 -4.89
CA ALA A 169 17.29 -16.00 -4.69
C ALA A 169 15.98 -16.83 -4.73
N ALA A 170 14.79 -16.21 -4.82
CA ALA A 170 13.52 -16.95 -4.66
C ALA A 170 12.70 -17.15 -5.95
N ILE A 171 13.17 -16.73 -7.13
CA ILE A 171 12.44 -16.91 -8.41
C ILE A 171 13.00 -18.09 -9.22
N ARG A 172 13.29 -19.23 -8.55
CA ARG A 172 13.48 -20.52 -9.24
C ARG A 172 12.75 -21.72 -8.63
N HIS A 173 12.05 -21.56 -7.50
CA HIS A 173 11.27 -22.65 -6.90
C HIS A 173 9.74 -22.54 -7.07
N VAL A 174 9.21 -21.39 -7.51
CA VAL A 174 7.75 -21.18 -7.56
C VAL A 174 7.10 -21.67 -8.87
N LEU A 175 7.87 -21.86 -9.95
CA LEU A 175 7.33 -22.36 -11.23
C LEU A 175 7.11 -23.88 -11.30
N GLN A 176 7.56 -24.66 -10.30
CA GLN A 176 7.30 -26.11 -10.22
C GLN A 176 5.96 -26.46 -9.52
N SER A 177 5.35 -25.52 -8.80
CA SER A 177 4.15 -25.79 -7.98
C SER A 177 2.84 -25.86 -8.79
N ALA A 178 2.75 -25.11 -9.90
CA ALA A 178 1.50 -25.00 -10.67
C ALA A 178 1.14 -26.25 -11.49
N ASN A 179 2.10 -27.15 -11.76
CA ASN A 179 1.86 -28.37 -12.54
C ASN A 179 1.47 -29.61 -11.70
N LEU A 180 1.41 -29.48 -10.36
CA LEU A 180 1.07 -30.59 -9.45
C LEU A 180 -0.31 -30.49 -8.78
N ARG A 181 -1.18 -29.55 -9.19
CA ARG A 181 -2.54 -29.44 -8.64
C ARG A 181 -3.62 -29.32 -9.73
N ARG A 182 -3.99 -30.47 -10.30
CA ARG A 182 -5.34 -30.88 -10.77
C ARG A 182 -5.22 -32.37 -11.16
N PRO A 183 -5.92 -33.31 -10.50
CA PRO A 183 -7.35 -33.23 -10.18
C PRO A 183 -7.66 -33.51 -8.69
N ALA A 184 -8.29 -32.54 -8.03
CA ALA A 184 -9.04 -32.79 -6.79
C ALA A 184 -10.29 -31.89 -6.77
N ILE A 185 -11.01 -31.89 -7.88
CA ILE A 185 -12.37 -31.35 -7.98
C ILE A 185 -13.20 -32.49 -8.58
N LEU A 186 -13.53 -33.50 -7.76
CA LEU A 186 -14.58 -34.50 -8.05
C LEU A 186 -14.87 -35.46 -6.88
N HIS A 187 -14.84 -35.04 -5.61
CA HIS A 187 -15.29 -35.92 -4.50
C HIS A 187 -16.02 -35.21 -3.34
N TYR A 188 -16.71 -34.10 -3.59
CA TYR A 188 -17.62 -33.51 -2.58
C TYR A 188 -18.98 -33.14 -3.17
N ALA A 189 -19.56 -34.06 -3.95
CA ALA A 189 -20.93 -33.98 -4.43
C ALA A 189 -21.50 -35.40 -4.60
N SER A 190 -21.48 -36.20 -3.53
CA SER A 190 -22.29 -37.43 -3.43
C SER A 190 -22.40 -37.88 -1.97
N SER A 191 -23.22 -37.17 -1.21
CA SER A 191 -23.96 -37.76 -0.07
C SER A 191 -25.05 -36.78 0.37
N ALA A 192 -26.00 -36.53 -0.52
CA ALA A 192 -27.26 -35.85 -0.21
C ALA A 192 -28.39 -36.58 -0.96
N ALA A 193 -28.68 -37.80 -0.54
CA ALA A 193 -29.97 -38.48 -0.75
C ALA A 193 -29.95 -39.79 0.04
N VAL A 194 -30.73 -39.87 1.11
CA VAL A 194 -31.69 -40.95 1.44
C VAL A 194 -32.18 -40.64 2.85
N SER A 195 -33.39 -40.07 2.95
CA SER A 195 -34.22 -40.22 4.14
C SER A 195 -34.86 -41.61 4.11
N PRO A 196 -35.15 -42.20 5.27
CA PRO A 196 -36.45 -42.84 5.42
C PRO A 196 -37.24 -42.25 6.59
N ILE A 197 -38.54 -42.21 6.35
CA ILE A 197 -39.62 -41.83 7.24
C ILE A 197 -39.98 -43.00 8.18
N SER A 198 -40.33 -42.64 9.42
CA SER A 198 -41.21 -43.33 10.40
C SER A 198 -40.74 -44.59 11.14
N GLN A 199 -40.74 -44.56 12.48
CA GLN A 199 -41.82 -45.06 13.37
C GLN A 199 -41.44 -44.78 14.84
N GLY A 200 -42.42 -44.48 15.70
CA GLY A 200 -42.21 -43.87 17.03
C GLY A 200 -42.15 -44.80 18.26
N GLY A 201 -41.64 -44.21 19.36
CA GLY A 201 -41.90 -44.49 20.79
C GLY A 201 -41.21 -45.72 21.44
N PRO A 202 -41.16 -45.83 22.80
CA PRO A 202 -41.52 -44.88 23.86
C PRO A 202 -40.35 -44.49 24.81
N VAL A 203 -40.57 -43.39 25.55
CA VAL A 203 -39.75 -42.88 26.65
C VAL A 203 -39.94 -43.74 27.90
N THR A 204 -38.86 -44.03 28.63
CA THR A 204 -38.93 -44.43 30.06
C THR A 204 -37.97 -43.57 30.88
N PRO A 205 -38.42 -42.96 31.99
CA PRO A 205 -37.55 -42.26 32.92
C PRO A 205 -37.07 -43.19 34.04
N ARG A 206 -35.88 -42.93 34.57
CA ARG A 206 -35.48 -43.34 35.91
C ARG A 206 -34.77 -42.19 36.59
#